data_AF-A0A0X3RTY7-F1
#
_entry.id   AF-A0A0X3RTY7-F1
#
_cell.length_a   1.000
_cell.length_b   1.000
_cell.length_c   1.000
_cell.angle_alpha   90.00
_cell.angle_beta   90.00
_cell.angle_gamma   90.00
#
_symmetry.space_group_name_H-M   'P 1'
#
loop_
_entity.id
_entity.type
_entity.pdbx_description
1 polymer ?
#
loop_
_entity_poly.entity_id
_entity_poly.type
_entity_poly.pdbx_seq_one_letter_code
_entity_poly.pdbx_strand_id
1 'polypeptide(L)'
;MFYIDDSGAESTGYIVYGWLEVALEHWSASLRCWLDFRKQLYQRTGIPADYELHATKFITGRSNPSIHHEWNRQKRLRGRVVQDALATIETMPGAQAGAVWRRTTKTGRAYYAERAAAYEALLHHLDDTLARVGDHGIIVMDGDGTDPAYRREHRKLKLATRNIVEDPWFIGSHASQPVQAADLLAYTAYQTVLRHPGKQFMWHWWPTLLPNAYGPHEI
;
A
#
# COMPACT_ATOMS: atom_id res chain seq x y z
N MET A 1 -1.95 11.40 -8.00
CA MET A 1 -1.22 11.31 -6.70
C MET A 1 -0.97 9.86 -6.38
N PHE A 2 0.24 9.48 -5.98
CA PHE A 2 0.59 8.10 -5.64
C PHE A 2 0.86 7.98 -4.13
N TYR A 3 0.08 7.16 -3.43
CA TYR A 3 0.32 6.80 -2.04
C TYR A 3 1.02 5.44 -2.01
N ILE A 4 2.21 5.36 -1.41
CA ILE A 4 3.07 4.18 -1.47
C ILE A 4 3.39 3.72 -0.05
N ASP A 5 3.35 2.41 0.15
CA ASP A 5 3.93 1.76 1.33
C ASP A 5 4.73 0.53 0.90
N ASP A 6 5.59 0.05 1.79
CA ASP A 6 6.44 -1.11 1.58
C ASP A 6 6.13 -2.27 2.54
N SER A 7 6.35 -3.47 2.03
CA SER A 7 6.23 -4.71 2.79
C SER A 7 7.36 -5.66 2.38
N GLY A 8 7.34 -6.86 2.94
CA GLY A 8 8.47 -7.77 2.82
C GLY A 8 9.34 -7.79 4.07
N ALA A 9 10.40 -8.59 4.01
CA ALA A 9 11.36 -8.73 5.09
C ALA A 9 12.65 -9.35 4.57
N GLU A 10 13.78 -8.94 5.16
CA GLU A 10 15.09 -9.56 4.89
C GLU A 10 15.07 -11.08 5.19
N SER A 11 14.36 -11.50 6.23
CA SER A 11 14.25 -12.92 6.62
C SER A 11 13.52 -13.78 5.61
N THR A 12 12.68 -13.20 4.76
CA THR A 12 11.99 -13.91 3.66
C THR A 12 12.65 -13.64 2.32
N GLY A 13 13.51 -12.63 2.24
CA GLY A 13 14.17 -12.19 1.02
C GLY A 13 13.24 -11.42 0.07
N TYR A 14 12.03 -11.04 0.48
CA TYR A 14 11.10 -10.29 -0.37
C TYR A 14 11.12 -8.82 -0.02
N ILE A 15 11.13 -7.99 -1.05
CA ILE A 15 10.87 -6.55 -1.03
C ILE A 15 9.61 -6.33 -1.85
N VAL A 16 8.62 -5.62 -1.29
CA VAL A 16 7.35 -5.37 -1.95
C VAL A 16 6.99 -3.91 -1.78
N TYR A 17 6.54 -3.26 -2.84
CA TYR A 17 5.95 -1.93 -2.79
C TYR A 17 4.52 -2.02 -3.32
N GLY A 18 3.56 -1.53 -2.55
CA GLY A 18 2.18 -1.36 -2.96
C GLY A 18 1.85 0.12 -3.09
N TRP A 19 1.02 0.49 -4.06
CA TRP A 19 0.56 1.86 -4.22
C TRP A 19 -0.92 1.98 -4.53
N LEU A 20 -1.49 3.08 -4.07
CA LEU A 20 -2.76 3.61 -4.49
C LEU A 20 -2.51 4.90 -5.29
N GLU A 21 -2.82 4.87 -6.58
CA GLU A 21 -2.91 6.05 -7.42
C GLU A 21 -4.32 6.64 -7.32
N VAL A 22 -4.42 7.97 -7.22
CA VAL A 22 -5.69 8.71 -7.29
C VAL A 22 -5.51 9.91 -8.22
N ALA A 23 -6.31 9.97 -9.28
CA ALA A 23 -6.37 11.11 -10.17
C ALA A 23 -6.84 12.37 -9.41
N LEU A 24 -6.19 13.51 -9.64
CA LEU A 24 -6.42 14.71 -8.83
C LEU A 24 -7.88 15.21 -8.93
N GLU A 25 -8.46 15.18 -10.13
CA GLU A 25 -9.87 15.51 -10.38
C GLU A 25 -10.87 14.64 -9.61
N HIS A 26 -10.48 13.41 -9.26
CA HIS A 26 -11.32 12.47 -8.51
C HIS A 26 -10.94 12.37 -7.03
N TRP A 27 -9.94 13.14 -6.57
CA TRP A 27 -9.38 12.99 -5.24
C TRP A 27 -10.44 13.05 -4.13
N SER A 28 -11.32 14.05 -4.16
CA SER A 28 -12.39 14.18 -3.16
C SER A 28 -13.40 13.03 -3.22
N ALA A 29 -13.74 12.54 -4.41
CA ALA A 29 -14.69 11.44 -4.58
C ALA A 29 -14.09 10.10 -4.10
N SER A 30 -12.82 9.84 -4.46
CA SER A 30 -12.03 8.73 -3.96
C SER A 30 -11.95 8.73 -2.44
N LEU A 31 -11.50 9.84 -1.84
CA LEU A 31 -11.40 9.96 -0.39
C LEU A 31 -12.77 9.79 0.28
N ARG A 32 -13.83 10.34 -0.31
CA ARG A 32 -15.19 10.18 0.22
C ARG A 32 -15.63 8.72 0.23
N CYS A 33 -15.40 7.98 -0.85
CA CYS A 33 -15.68 6.55 -0.94
C CYS A 33 -15.02 5.78 0.20
N TRP A 34 -13.72 6.03 0.43
CA TRP A 34 -12.99 5.41 1.53
C TRP A 34 -13.55 5.81 2.92
N LEU A 35 -13.82 7.09 3.15
CA LEU A 35 -14.38 7.55 4.42
C LEU A 35 -15.79 7.02 4.70
N ASP A 36 -16.60 6.79 3.66
CA ASP A 36 -17.91 6.17 3.81
C ASP A 36 -17.79 4.68 4.16
N PHE A 37 -16.82 3.97 3.59
CA PHE A 37 -16.45 2.63 4.06
C PHE A 37 -16.07 2.65 5.56
N ARG A 38 -15.25 3.60 6.00
CA ARG A 38 -14.85 3.73 7.43
C ARG A 38 -16.04 3.97 8.35
N LYS A 39 -17.02 4.78 7.92
CA LYS A 39 -18.27 4.99 8.68
C LYS A 39 -19.12 3.74 8.77
N GLN A 40 -19.30 3.03 7.64
CA GLN A 40 -20.04 1.78 7.61
C GLN A 40 -19.36 0.69 8.45
N LEU A 41 -18.03 0.65 8.42
CA LEU A 41 -17.24 -0.25 9.25
C LEU A 41 -17.50 0.02 10.73
N TYR A 42 -17.47 1.29 11.17
CA TYR A 42 -17.80 1.65 12.54
C TYR A 42 -19.23 1.21 12.92
N GLN A 43 -20.22 1.48 12.08
CA GLN A 43 -21.61 1.07 12.35
C GLN A 43 -21.77 -0.45 12.51
N ARG A 44 -21.06 -1.24 11.69
CA ARG A 44 -21.16 -2.70 11.68
C ARG A 44 -20.33 -3.39 12.76
N THR A 45 -19.20 -2.79 13.11
CA THR A 45 -18.16 -3.49 13.89
C THR A 45 -17.69 -2.71 15.11
N GLY A 46 -18.09 -1.46 15.27
CA GLY A 46 -17.63 -0.60 16.36
C GLY A 46 -16.15 -0.20 16.27
N ILE A 47 -15.47 -0.42 15.12
CA ILE A 47 -14.07 0.00 14.91
C ILE A 47 -14.06 1.50 14.56
N PRO A 48 -13.47 2.37 15.39
CA PRO A 48 -13.44 3.81 15.16
C PRO A 48 -12.74 4.17 13.84
N ALA A 49 -13.17 5.26 13.20
CA ALA A 49 -12.60 5.70 11.92
C ALA A 49 -11.12 6.15 12.05
N ASP A 50 -10.74 6.66 13.22
CA ASP A 50 -9.37 7.05 13.61
C ASP A 50 -8.51 5.87 14.09
N TYR A 51 -9.09 4.68 14.28
CA TYR A 51 -8.31 3.47 14.54
C TYR A 51 -7.57 3.02 13.27
N GLU A 52 -6.25 3.04 13.31
CA GLU A 52 -5.37 2.65 12.20
C GLU A 52 -5.56 1.18 11.78
N LEU A 53 -5.87 0.93 10.49
CA LEU A 53 -5.97 -0.43 9.93
C LEU A 53 -4.62 -1.02 9.51
N HIS A 54 -3.54 -0.72 10.24
CA HIS A 54 -2.20 -1.14 9.85
C HIS A 54 -2.10 -2.66 9.70
N ALA A 55 -1.84 -3.15 8.48
CA ALA A 55 -2.07 -4.52 8.04
C ALA A 55 -1.43 -5.53 8.98
N THR A 56 -0.16 -5.33 9.31
CA THR A 56 0.60 -6.23 10.18
C THR A 56 0.02 -6.29 11.59
N LYS A 57 -0.37 -5.16 12.19
CA LYS A 57 -0.95 -5.13 13.56
C LYS A 57 -2.40 -5.63 13.56
N PHE A 58 -3.19 -5.17 12.60
CA PHE A 58 -4.61 -5.46 12.52
C PHE A 58 -4.85 -6.93 12.18
N ILE A 59 -4.32 -7.43 11.06
CA ILE A 59 -4.60 -8.78 10.55
C ILE A 59 -4.05 -9.87 11.47
N THR A 60 -2.90 -9.64 12.11
CA THR A 60 -2.32 -10.64 13.04
C THR A 60 -3.10 -10.75 14.36
N GLY A 61 -4.08 -9.87 14.60
CA GLY A 61 -4.96 -9.97 15.76
C GLY A 61 -4.42 -9.25 17.00
N ARG A 62 -3.50 -8.29 16.86
CA ARG A 62 -3.02 -7.49 18.00
C ARG A 62 -4.06 -6.43 18.36
N SER A 63 -4.17 -6.09 19.66
CA SER A 63 -5.08 -5.08 20.24
C SER A 63 -6.59 -5.36 20.12
N ASN A 64 -7.43 -4.45 20.65
CA ASN A 64 -8.89 -4.50 20.65
C ASN A 64 -9.45 -3.34 19.79
N PRO A 65 -9.51 -3.48 18.46
CA PRO A 65 -9.89 -2.39 17.55
C PRO A 65 -11.35 -1.94 17.66
N SER A 66 -12.23 -2.81 18.16
CA SER A 66 -13.66 -2.54 18.28
C SER A 66 -14.05 -2.14 19.69
N ILE A 67 -15.04 -1.26 19.83
CA ILE A 67 -15.73 -1.02 21.13
C ILE A 67 -16.54 -2.23 21.61
N HIS A 68 -16.82 -3.20 20.73
CA HIS A 68 -17.55 -4.43 21.01
C HIS A 68 -16.58 -5.56 21.36
N HIS A 69 -16.61 -6.01 22.62
CA HIS A 69 -15.70 -7.03 23.13
C HIS A 69 -15.84 -8.39 22.41
N GLU A 70 -17.05 -8.77 22.03
CA GLU A 70 -17.35 -10.00 21.29
C GLU A 70 -16.75 -10.01 19.88
N TRP A 71 -16.65 -8.84 19.24
CA TRP A 71 -16.01 -8.70 17.94
C TRP A 71 -14.50 -8.94 18.05
N ASN A 72 -13.87 -8.34 19.07
CA ASN A 72 -12.42 -8.44 19.29
C ASN A 72 -11.94 -9.88 19.53
N ARG A 73 -12.81 -10.75 20.05
CA ARG A 73 -12.52 -12.18 20.26
C ARG A 73 -12.47 -13.00 18.95
N GLN A 74 -12.98 -12.48 17.84
CA GLN A 74 -13.11 -13.21 16.58
C GLN A 74 -12.09 -12.74 15.53
N LYS A 75 -10.88 -13.30 15.54
CA LYS A 75 -9.79 -12.95 14.60
C LYS A 75 -10.20 -13.01 13.12
N ARG A 76 -11.07 -13.96 12.75
CA ARG A 76 -11.59 -14.09 11.37
C ARG A 76 -12.29 -12.84 10.85
N LEU A 77 -12.93 -12.06 11.73
CA LEU A 77 -13.65 -10.85 11.33
C LEU A 77 -12.69 -9.77 10.82
N ARG A 78 -11.45 -9.75 11.31
CA ARG A 78 -10.41 -8.84 10.81
C ARG A 78 -10.07 -9.11 9.36
N GLY A 79 -9.99 -10.39 8.99
CA GLY A 79 -9.79 -10.77 7.59
C GLY A 79 -10.92 -10.26 6.70
N ARG A 80 -12.18 -10.36 7.17
CA ARG A 80 -13.32 -9.81 6.44
C ARG A 80 -13.26 -8.29 6.29
N VAL A 81 -12.84 -7.57 7.32
CA VAL A 81 -12.67 -6.10 7.25
C VAL A 81 -11.64 -5.72 6.19
N VAL A 82 -10.53 -6.44 6.08
CA VAL A 82 -9.53 -6.16 5.04
C VAL A 82 -10.06 -6.51 3.65
N GLN A 83 -10.82 -7.60 3.50
CA GLN A 83 -11.46 -7.90 2.21
C GLN A 83 -12.44 -6.80 1.79
N ASP A 84 -13.28 -6.31 2.72
CA ASP A 84 -14.21 -5.21 2.47
C ASP A 84 -13.43 -3.91 2.12
N ALA A 85 -12.26 -3.69 2.75
CA ALA A 85 -11.39 -2.55 2.44
C ALA A 85 -10.76 -2.64 1.05
N LEU A 86 -10.23 -3.81 0.66
CA LEU A 86 -9.67 -4.04 -0.68
C LEU A 86 -10.74 -3.88 -1.76
N ALA A 87 -11.93 -4.44 -1.53
CA ALA A 87 -13.07 -4.25 -2.44
C ALA A 87 -13.50 -2.77 -2.53
N THR A 88 -13.36 -2.00 -1.44
CA THR A 88 -13.61 -0.55 -1.49
C THR A 88 -12.57 0.13 -2.37
N ILE A 89 -11.27 -0.15 -2.18
CA ILE A 89 -10.17 0.40 -2.99
C ILE A 89 -10.41 0.16 -4.49
N GLU A 90 -10.80 -1.06 -4.85
CA GLU A 90 -11.11 -1.45 -6.24
C GLU A 90 -12.21 -0.60 -6.90
N THR A 91 -13.13 -0.06 -6.09
CA THR A 91 -14.29 0.70 -6.57
C THR A 91 -14.14 2.21 -6.36
N MET A 92 -13.00 2.67 -5.86
CA MET A 92 -12.76 4.10 -5.61
C MET A 92 -12.72 4.88 -6.94
N PRO A 93 -13.53 5.94 -7.10
CA PRO A 93 -13.58 6.71 -8.34
C PRO A 93 -12.22 7.32 -8.71
N GLY A 94 -11.73 7.03 -9.91
CA GLY A 94 -10.44 7.54 -10.40
C GLY A 94 -9.22 7.04 -9.64
N ALA A 95 -9.36 5.93 -8.89
CA ALA A 95 -8.26 5.27 -8.25
C ALA A 95 -7.75 4.08 -9.07
N GLN A 96 -6.45 3.83 -8.99
CA GLN A 96 -5.83 2.60 -9.48
C GLN A 96 -4.92 2.05 -8.39
N ALA A 97 -4.94 0.74 -8.18
CA ALA A 97 -4.05 0.08 -7.25
C ALA A 97 -2.97 -0.69 -8.01
N GLY A 98 -1.79 -0.83 -7.40
CA GLY A 98 -0.77 -1.70 -7.94
C GLY A 98 0.25 -2.17 -6.92
N ALA A 99 1.02 -3.18 -7.30
CA ALA A 99 2.16 -3.63 -6.53
C ALA A 99 3.28 -4.21 -7.42
N VAL A 100 4.50 -4.03 -6.95
CA VAL A 100 5.71 -4.64 -7.51
C VAL A 100 6.50 -5.30 -6.40
N TRP A 101 7.30 -6.30 -6.76
CA TRP A 101 8.12 -7.03 -5.82
C TRP A 101 9.46 -7.45 -6.40
N ARG A 102 10.44 -7.67 -5.52
CA ARG A 102 11.73 -8.28 -5.83
C ARG A 102 12.05 -9.34 -4.80
N ARG A 103 12.62 -10.46 -5.24
CA ARG A 103 13.21 -11.45 -4.33
C ARG A 103 14.73 -11.41 -4.39
N THR A 104 15.36 -11.49 -3.23
CA THR A 104 16.82 -11.47 -3.08
C THR A 104 17.25 -12.41 -1.96
N THR A 105 18.50 -12.89 -2.04
CA THR A 105 19.16 -13.63 -0.96
C THR A 105 20.16 -12.75 -0.19
N LYS A 106 20.28 -11.48 -0.57
CA LYS A 106 21.16 -10.50 0.09
C LYS A 106 20.64 -10.18 1.49
N THR A 107 21.57 -9.87 2.38
CA THR A 107 21.31 -9.53 3.79
C THR A 107 22.03 -8.23 4.17
N GLY A 108 21.66 -7.65 5.30
CA GLY A 108 22.21 -6.40 5.83
C GLY A 108 22.21 -5.28 4.80
N ARG A 109 23.33 -4.56 4.67
CA ARG A 109 23.46 -3.41 3.75
C ARG A 109 23.13 -3.77 2.30
N ALA A 110 23.44 -4.99 1.86
CA ALA A 110 23.15 -5.42 0.49
C ALA A 110 21.65 -5.63 0.25
N TYR A 111 20.89 -6.09 1.26
CA TYR A 111 19.43 -6.14 1.19
C TYR A 111 18.82 -4.75 1.01
N TYR A 112 19.26 -3.77 1.80
CA TYR A 112 18.75 -2.39 1.68
C TYR A 112 19.12 -1.73 0.35
N ALA A 113 20.24 -2.12 -0.28
CA ALA A 113 20.57 -1.70 -1.63
C ALA A 113 19.59 -2.29 -2.67
N GLU A 114 19.21 -3.57 -2.53
CA GLU A 114 18.17 -4.18 -3.36
C GLU A 114 16.80 -3.52 -3.13
N ARG A 115 16.47 -3.15 -1.89
CA ARG A 115 15.24 -2.41 -1.57
C ARG A 115 15.19 -1.05 -2.27
N ALA A 116 16.29 -0.30 -2.21
CA ALA A 116 16.41 0.96 -2.94
C ALA A 116 16.31 0.77 -4.47
N ALA A 117 16.92 -0.27 -5.03
CA ALA A 117 16.84 -0.56 -6.46
C ALA A 117 15.43 -1.01 -6.91
N ALA A 118 14.69 -1.72 -6.06
CA ALA A 118 13.29 -2.05 -6.31
C ALA A 118 12.41 -0.78 -6.28
N TYR A 119 12.68 0.14 -5.34
CA TYR A 119 12.00 1.44 -5.33
C TYR A 119 12.32 2.27 -6.57
N GLU A 120 13.59 2.32 -7.00
CA GLU A 120 14.01 2.99 -8.24
C GLU A 120 13.26 2.45 -9.48
N ALA A 121 13.13 1.12 -9.59
CA ALA A 121 12.36 0.51 -10.68
C ALA A 121 10.86 0.85 -10.62
N LEU A 122 10.27 0.92 -9.42
CA LEU A 122 8.90 1.43 -9.25
C LEU A 122 8.77 2.88 -9.71
N LEU A 123 9.70 3.76 -9.31
CA LEU A 123 9.69 5.16 -9.72
C LEU A 123 9.69 5.30 -11.24
N HIS A 124 10.58 4.58 -11.92
CA HIS A 124 10.63 4.58 -13.38
C HIS A 124 9.32 4.09 -14.00
N HIS A 125 8.73 3.02 -13.46
CA HIS A 125 7.45 2.53 -13.94
C HIS A 125 6.32 3.59 -13.82
N LEU A 126 6.23 4.27 -12.68
CA LEU A 126 5.22 5.31 -12.46
C LEU A 126 5.49 6.55 -13.31
N ASP A 127 6.76 6.98 -13.43
CA ASP A 127 7.19 8.11 -14.25
C ASP A 127 6.87 7.88 -15.73
N ASP A 128 7.20 6.70 -16.25
CA ASP A 128 6.89 6.31 -17.64
C ASP A 128 5.37 6.24 -17.87
N THR A 129 4.60 5.84 -16.85
CA THR A 129 3.13 5.79 -16.94
C THR A 129 2.55 7.19 -17.06
N LEU A 130 3.00 8.12 -16.23
CA LEU A 130 2.63 9.54 -16.32
C LEU A 130 3.05 10.16 -17.65
N ALA A 131 4.28 9.87 -18.13
CA ALA A 131 4.79 10.35 -19.40
C ALA A 131 3.91 9.91 -20.58
N ARG A 132 3.45 8.66 -20.60
CA ARG A 132 2.58 8.11 -21.66
C ARG A 132 1.23 8.81 -21.74
N VAL A 133 0.69 9.27 -20.61
CA VAL A 133 -0.59 9.98 -20.56
C VAL A 133 -0.43 11.51 -20.57
N GLY A 134 0.81 12.01 -20.56
CA GLY A 134 1.11 13.43 -20.55
C GLY A 134 0.79 14.14 -19.24
N ASP A 135 0.80 13.42 -18.11
CA ASP A 135 0.42 13.94 -16.79
C ASP A 135 1.64 14.07 -15.85
N HIS A 136 1.43 14.65 -14.67
CA HIS A 136 2.43 14.77 -13.62
C HIS A 136 1.91 14.19 -12.30
N GLY A 137 2.81 13.63 -11.51
CA GLY A 137 2.48 12.94 -10.27
C GLY A 137 3.30 13.44 -9.09
N ILE A 138 2.76 13.30 -7.90
CA ILE A 138 3.50 13.41 -6.64
C ILE A 138 3.41 12.09 -5.90
N ILE A 139 4.48 11.74 -5.18
CA ILE A 139 4.53 10.56 -4.32
C ILE A 139 4.37 10.98 -2.86
N VAL A 140 3.45 10.29 -2.20
CA VAL A 140 3.23 10.32 -0.76
C VAL A 140 3.65 8.94 -0.23
N MET A 141 4.69 8.89 0.59
CA MET A 141 5.31 7.65 1.06
C MET A 141 5.04 7.46 2.56
N ASP A 142 4.72 6.23 3.00
CA ASP A 142 4.69 5.93 4.44
C ASP A 142 6.07 6.09 5.07
N GLY A 143 6.09 6.52 6.32
CA GLY A 143 7.30 6.74 7.12
C GLY A 143 7.52 8.20 7.50
N ASP A 144 8.74 8.46 7.99
CA ASP A 144 9.14 9.75 8.59
C ASP A 144 10.26 10.46 7.79
N GLY A 145 10.66 9.87 6.66
CA GLY A 145 11.70 10.42 5.79
C GLY A 145 13.13 10.31 6.34
N THR A 146 13.35 9.45 7.34
CA THR A 146 14.69 9.14 7.87
C THR A 146 15.53 8.28 6.94
N ASP A 147 14.90 7.45 6.10
CA ASP A 147 15.61 6.68 5.06
C ASP A 147 15.99 7.61 3.89
N PRO A 148 17.29 7.93 3.71
CA PRO A 148 17.73 8.83 2.65
C PRO A 148 17.62 8.20 1.25
N ALA A 149 17.42 6.87 1.16
CA ALA A 149 17.34 6.18 -0.12
C ALA A 149 16.21 6.73 -0.98
N TYR A 150 15.02 6.94 -0.42
CA TYR A 150 13.86 7.40 -1.17
C TYR A 150 14.10 8.74 -1.89
N ARG A 151 14.65 9.75 -1.19
CA ARG A 151 15.02 11.03 -1.83
C ARG A 151 16.13 10.86 -2.86
N ARG A 152 17.14 10.04 -2.55
CA ARG A 152 18.24 9.76 -3.48
C ARG A 152 17.73 9.17 -4.80
N GLU A 153 16.81 8.21 -4.74
CA GLU A 153 16.25 7.58 -5.94
C GLU A 153 15.39 8.55 -6.77
N HIS A 154 14.58 9.41 -6.13
CA HIS A 154 13.85 10.47 -6.84
C HIS A 154 14.79 11.41 -7.63
N ARG A 155 15.94 11.73 -7.07
CA ARG A 155 16.92 12.64 -7.69
C ARG A 155 17.69 12.02 -8.85
N LYS A 156 17.57 10.71 -9.07
CA LYS A 156 18.09 10.06 -10.28
C LYS A 156 17.20 10.27 -11.50
N LEU A 157 15.90 10.57 -11.30
CA LEU A 157 15.00 10.90 -12.40
C LEU A 157 15.52 12.15 -13.14
N LYS A 158 15.56 12.07 -14.47
CA LYS A 158 16.11 13.15 -15.31
C LYS A 158 15.18 14.37 -15.25
N LEU A 159 15.68 15.49 -14.77
CA LEU A 159 14.90 16.73 -14.63
C LEU A 159 14.21 17.16 -15.94
N ALA A 160 14.86 16.95 -17.09
CA ALA A 160 14.34 17.34 -18.40
C ALA A 160 13.13 16.51 -18.88
N THR A 161 12.91 15.33 -18.32
CA THR A 161 11.90 14.37 -18.81
C THR A 161 11.03 13.75 -17.72
N ARG A 162 11.33 14.00 -16.44
CA ARG A 162 10.57 13.40 -15.34
C ARG A 162 9.18 14.01 -15.22
N ASN A 163 8.19 13.16 -14.98
CA ASN A 163 6.80 13.50 -14.74
C ASN A 163 6.42 13.40 -13.26
N ILE A 164 7.17 12.64 -12.46
CA ILE A 164 7.08 12.70 -11.00
C ILE A 164 7.71 14.01 -10.54
N VAL A 165 6.98 14.79 -9.77
CA VAL A 165 7.39 16.09 -9.24
C VAL A 165 7.98 15.92 -7.84
N GLU A 166 9.09 16.61 -7.58
CA GLU A 166 9.77 16.71 -6.28
C GLU A 166 10.29 15.40 -5.66
N ASP A 167 10.92 15.53 -4.49
CA ASP A 167 11.19 14.43 -3.54
C ASP A 167 9.86 13.92 -2.93
N PRO A 168 9.80 12.69 -2.38
CA PRO A 168 8.56 12.14 -1.84
C PRO A 168 8.12 12.88 -0.56
N TRP A 169 6.81 13.05 -0.41
CA TRP A 169 6.21 13.58 0.81
C TRP A 169 5.94 12.43 1.80
N PHE A 170 6.65 12.44 2.93
CA PHE A 170 6.45 11.46 3.99
C PHE A 170 5.27 11.82 4.89
N ILE A 171 4.38 10.86 5.10
CA ILE A 171 3.31 10.93 6.09
C ILE A 171 3.05 9.54 6.66
N GLY A 172 3.03 9.44 7.99
CA GLY A 172 2.73 8.18 8.65
C GLY A 172 1.30 7.70 8.36
N SER A 173 1.15 6.39 8.15
CA SER A 173 -0.15 5.72 7.95
C SER A 173 -1.22 6.10 8.98
N HIS A 174 -0.88 6.18 10.28
CA HIS A 174 -1.81 6.66 11.33
C HIS A 174 -2.45 8.04 11.05
N ALA A 175 -1.79 8.91 10.29
CA ALA A 175 -2.26 10.26 9.97
C ALA A 175 -2.88 10.38 8.57
N SER A 176 -2.84 9.32 7.74
CA SER A 176 -3.27 9.37 6.33
C SER A 176 -4.06 8.14 5.91
N GLN A 177 -5.34 8.34 5.65
CA GLN A 177 -6.25 7.27 5.20
C GLN A 177 -5.82 6.63 3.86
N PRO A 178 -5.40 7.38 2.82
CA PRO A 178 -4.88 6.78 1.59
C PRO A 178 -3.57 6.01 1.77
N VAL A 179 -2.70 6.43 2.70
CA VAL A 179 -1.48 5.66 3.01
C VAL A 179 -1.82 4.36 3.74
N GLN A 180 -2.84 4.34 4.61
CA GLN A 180 -3.35 3.07 5.17
C GLN A 180 -3.89 2.13 4.09
N ALA A 181 -4.53 2.67 3.03
CA ALA A 181 -4.94 1.86 1.89
C ALA A 181 -3.71 1.27 1.16
N ALA A 182 -2.65 2.06 0.97
CA ALA A 182 -1.39 1.59 0.38
C ALA A 182 -0.70 0.49 1.23
N ASP A 183 -0.71 0.58 2.56
CA ASP A 183 -0.22 -0.47 3.47
C ASP A 183 -0.99 -1.80 3.28
N LEU A 184 -2.33 -1.73 3.19
CA LEU A 184 -3.15 -2.92 2.91
C LEU A 184 -2.80 -3.55 1.55
N LEU A 185 -2.52 -2.73 0.53
CA LEU A 185 -2.08 -3.19 -0.78
C LEU A 185 -0.71 -3.87 -0.68
N ALA A 186 0.30 -3.19 -0.11
CA ALA A 186 1.65 -3.71 0.03
C ALA A 186 1.68 -5.05 0.80
N TYR A 187 0.95 -5.13 1.92
CA TYR A 187 0.86 -6.35 2.70
C TYR A 187 0.12 -7.48 1.97
N THR A 188 -0.96 -7.18 1.26
CA THR A 188 -1.73 -8.18 0.50
C THR A 188 -0.91 -8.71 -0.68
N ALA A 189 -0.20 -7.85 -1.40
CA ALA A 189 0.74 -8.24 -2.44
C ALA A 189 1.83 -9.16 -1.87
N TYR A 190 2.41 -8.78 -0.72
CA TYR A 190 3.43 -9.58 -0.06
C TYR A 190 2.94 -10.97 0.32
N GLN A 191 1.74 -11.10 0.91
CA GLN A 191 1.19 -12.42 1.24
C GLN A 191 0.80 -13.24 0.00
N THR A 192 0.48 -12.58 -1.12
CA THR A 192 0.21 -13.23 -2.41
C THR A 192 1.47 -13.87 -2.99
N VAL A 193 2.60 -13.16 -2.97
CA VAL A 193 3.88 -13.64 -3.55
C VAL A 193 4.67 -14.55 -2.61
N LEU A 194 4.75 -14.20 -1.31
CA LEU A 194 5.47 -15.01 -0.32
C LEU A 194 4.78 -16.37 -0.11
N ARG A 195 3.44 -16.38 -0.14
CA ARG A 195 2.60 -17.51 0.25
C ARG A 195 3.00 -18.09 1.62
N HIS A 196 3.05 -17.24 2.65
CA HIS A 196 3.37 -17.71 4.00
C HIS A 196 2.29 -18.71 4.48
N PRO A 197 2.65 -19.91 5.00
CA PRO A 197 1.68 -20.93 5.39
C PRO A 197 0.62 -20.46 6.40
N GLY A 198 1.02 -19.66 7.39
CA GLY A 198 0.09 -19.07 8.36
C GLY A 198 -0.86 -17.99 7.80
N LYS A 199 -0.77 -17.69 6.50
CA LYS A 199 -1.54 -16.66 5.79
C LYS A 199 -2.23 -17.20 4.54
N GLN A 200 -2.43 -18.52 4.43
CA GLN A 200 -3.11 -19.18 3.32
C GLN A 200 -4.42 -18.51 2.91
N PHE A 201 -5.22 -18.08 3.89
CA PHE A 201 -6.51 -17.43 3.65
C PHE A 201 -6.40 -16.11 2.84
N MET A 202 -5.20 -15.53 2.72
CA MET A 202 -4.94 -14.28 2.00
C MET A 202 -4.34 -14.46 0.60
N TRP A 203 -3.82 -15.64 0.26
CA TRP A 203 -2.99 -15.84 -0.94
C TRP A 203 -3.69 -15.49 -2.26
N HIS A 204 -5.02 -15.40 -2.26
CA HIS A 204 -5.83 -15.13 -3.46
C HIS A 204 -6.56 -13.79 -3.37
N TRP A 205 -6.37 -13.02 -2.29
CA TRP A 205 -7.07 -11.76 -2.11
C TRP A 205 -6.73 -10.76 -3.20
N TRP A 206 -5.46 -10.63 -3.57
CA TRP A 206 -5.07 -9.71 -4.64
C TRP A 206 -5.80 -10.00 -5.96
N PRO A 207 -5.64 -11.17 -6.61
CA PRO A 207 -6.30 -11.41 -7.89
C PRO A 207 -7.83 -11.51 -7.81
N THR A 208 -8.41 -11.73 -6.62
CA THR A 208 -9.87 -11.88 -6.47
C THR A 208 -10.58 -10.56 -6.17
N LEU A 209 -9.97 -9.71 -5.33
CA LEU A 209 -10.59 -8.49 -4.80
C LEU A 209 -10.09 -7.23 -5.49
N LEU A 210 -8.97 -7.32 -6.21
CA LEU A 210 -8.37 -6.24 -6.97
C LEU A 210 -8.16 -6.64 -8.44
N PRO A 211 -9.21 -7.10 -9.17
CA PRO A 211 -9.05 -7.63 -10.52
C PRO A 211 -8.53 -6.59 -11.53
N ASN A 212 -8.72 -5.29 -11.30
CA ASN A 212 -8.19 -4.24 -12.16
C ASN A 212 -6.85 -3.66 -11.67
N ALA A 213 -6.31 -4.14 -10.54
CA ALA A 213 -5.02 -3.66 -10.04
C ALA A 213 -3.84 -4.22 -10.83
N TYR A 214 -2.79 -3.41 -10.93
CA TYR A 214 -1.53 -3.80 -11.57
C TYR A 214 -0.72 -4.72 -10.63
N GLY A 215 -0.39 -5.93 -11.07
CA GLY A 215 0.52 -6.84 -10.35
C GLY A 215 -0.14 -7.83 -9.39
N PRO A 216 0.60 -8.35 -8.39
CA PRO A 216 1.99 -8.01 -8.07
C PRO A 216 2.98 -8.50 -9.14
N HIS A 217 3.77 -7.62 -9.73
CA HIS A 217 4.77 -7.95 -10.76
C HIS A 217 6.21 -7.95 -10.22
N GLU A 218 7.05 -8.84 -10.73
CA GLU A 218 8.48 -8.86 -10.37
C GLU A 218 9.25 -7.74 -11.10
N ILE A 219 10.20 -7.10 -10.41
CA ILE A 219 11.02 -5.97 -10.89
C ILE A 219 12.51 -6.06 -10.49
#